data_AF-A0A7S0SSX8-F1
#
_entry.id   AF-A0A7S0SSX8-F1
#
_cell.length_a   1.000
_cell.length_b   1.000
_cell.length_c   1.000
_cell.angle_alpha   90.00
_cell.angle_beta   90.00
_cell.angle_gamma   90.00
#
_symmetry.space_group_name_H-M   'P 1'
#
loop_
_entity.id
_entity.type
_entity.pdbx_description
1 polymer ?
#
loop_
_entity_poly.entity_id
_entity_poly.type
_entity_poly.pdbx_seq_one_letter_code
_entity_poly.pdbx_strand_id
1 'polypeptide(L)'
;IKALYVDEINKCISMEMYKTAVKTPETISIDFIESGAKHASHYIDKLHTNRPSSVIGWDNKIWSIEECVIEIILCIYEASQIDPKSGKSLIGQLSFDKDDALAMKFVYAASNLRCAVFGIPLNSFHDTKGIAGNIIPAISTTNAIIAGIQVFQAVKILKDSSSPLKDVYCSRCPTRKGVYLLPSNPDKPNEKGCCVCSTAILQLKVDTNSFILNDFINKVLKSKLGFIRPSVTIGSSV
;
A
#
# COMPACT_ATOMS: atom_id res chain seq x y z
N ILE A 1 11.84 -14.42 -12.03
CA ILE A 1 10.83 -14.84 -11.02
C ILE A 1 11.47 -15.74 -9.96
N LYS A 2 11.94 -16.96 -10.29
CA LYS A 2 12.63 -17.86 -9.34
C LYS A 2 13.68 -17.15 -8.47
N ALA A 3 14.58 -16.39 -9.10
CA ALA A 3 15.61 -15.63 -8.38
C ALA A 3 15.05 -14.71 -7.27
N LEU A 4 13.92 -14.03 -7.52
CA LEU A 4 13.36 -13.04 -6.60
C LEU A 4 12.46 -13.64 -5.52
N TYR A 5 11.66 -14.65 -5.88
CA TYR A 5 10.61 -15.19 -4.99
C TYR A 5 10.96 -16.55 -4.38
N VAL A 6 12.08 -17.16 -4.79
CA VAL A 6 12.59 -18.44 -4.26
C VAL A 6 14.02 -18.25 -3.76
N ASP A 7 14.97 -17.96 -4.66
CA ASP A 7 16.40 -17.99 -4.31
C ASP A 7 16.75 -16.88 -3.29
N GLU A 8 16.31 -15.64 -3.51
CA GLU A 8 16.53 -14.54 -2.57
C GLU A 8 15.84 -14.77 -1.22
N ILE A 9 14.62 -15.32 -1.23
CA ILE A 9 13.88 -15.60 0.00
C ILE A 9 14.58 -16.69 0.82
N ASN A 10 15.01 -17.78 0.18
CA ASN A 10 15.81 -18.83 0.82
C ASN A 10 17.12 -18.28 1.38
N LYS A 11 17.78 -17.38 0.63
CA LYS A 11 18.99 -16.71 1.09
C LYS A 11 18.69 -15.86 2.34
N CYS A 12 17.66 -15.03 2.34
CA CYS A 12 17.26 -14.25 3.52
C CYS A 12 16.94 -15.13 4.74
N ILE A 13 16.27 -16.27 4.52
CA ILE A 13 15.99 -17.25 5.58
C ILE A 13 17.28 -17.86 6.12
N SER A 14 18.21 -18.26 5.23
CA SER A 14 19.51 -18.83 5.65
C SER A 14 20.39 -17.87 6.44
N MET A 15 20.22 -16.56 6.22
CA MET A 15 20.91 -15.50 6.96
C MET A 15 20.20 -15.10 8.26
N GLU A 16 19.19 -15.87 8.70
CA GLU A 16 18.36 -15.60 9.87
C GLU A 16 17.69 -14.22 9.89
N MET A 17 17.46 -13.61 8.72
CA MET A 17 16.87 -12.26 8.66
C MET A 17 15.49 -12.17 9.31
N TYR A 18 14.75 -13.28 9.34
CA TYR A 18 13.39 -13.36 9.85
C TYR A 18 13.26 -14.06 11.20
N LYS A 19 14.36 -14.23 11.95
CA LYS A 19 14.34 -14.98 13.22
C LYS A 19 13.41 -14.43 14.30
N THR A 20 13.12 -13.14 14.27
CA THR A 20 12.19 -12.47 15.20
C THR A 20 10.80 -12.26 14.60
N ALA A 21 10.56 -12.71 13.37
CA ALA A 21 9.28 -12.51 12.71
C ALA A 21 8.21 -13.44 13.28
N VAL A 22 7.00 -12.92 13.49
CA VAL A 22 5.83 -13.71 13.94
C VAL A 22 5.46 -14.79 12.92
N LYS A 23 5.64 -14.49 11.62
CA LYS A 23 5.44 -15.42 10.52
C LYS A 23 6.65 -15.33 9.59
N THR A 24 7.31 -16.46 9.37
CA THR A 24 8.41 -16.57 8.41
C THR A 24 7.86 -16.61 6.98
N PRO A 25 8.53 -15.97 6.00
CA PRO A 25 8.10 -16.04 4.62
C PRO A 25 8.22 -17.46 4.06
N GLU A 26 7.32 -17.79 3.15
CA GLU A 26 7.29 -19.06 2.42
C GLU A 26 7.57 -18.78 0.95
N THR A 27 8.43 -19.58 0.32
CA THR A 27 8.74 -19.40 -1.10
C THR A 27 7.56 -19.79 -1.97
N ILE A 28 7.42 -19.15 -3.14
CA ILE A 28 6.44 -19.60 -4.14
C ILE A 28 6.84 -20.98 -4.66
N SER A 29 5.86 -21.91 -4.78
CA SER A 29 6.13 -23.24 -5.34
C SER A 29 6.68 -23.13 -6.77
N ILE A 30 7.71 -23.94 -7.05
CA ILE A 30 8.33 -24.03 -8.37
C ILE A 30 7.31 -24.46 -9.42
N ASP A 31 6.36 -25.32 -9.06
CA ASP A 31 5.32 -25.81 -9.97
C ASP A 31 4.47 -24.67 -10.55
N PHE A 32 4.11 -23.68 -9.73
CA PHE A 32 3.37 -22.50 -10.19
C PHE A 32 4.22 -21.64 -11.13
N ILE A 33 5.52 -21.56 -10.89
CA ILE A 33 6.45 -20.79 -11.73
C ILE A 33 6.61 -21.48 -13.09
N GLU A 34 6.80 -22.80 -13.10
CA GLU A 34 6.96 -23.59 -14.33
C GLU A 34 5.66 -23.66 -15.14
N SER A 35 4.53 -23.89 -14.48
CA SER A 35 3.21 -23.90 -15.12
C SER A 35 2.89 -22.53 -15.73
N GLY A 36 3.05 -21.46 -14.94
CA GLY A 36 2.84 -20.09 -15.42
C GLY A 36 3.79 -19.71 -16.56
N ALA A 37 5.04 -20.18 -16.56
CA ALA A 37 5.97 -19.96 -17.67
C ALA A 37 5.55 -20.67 -18.96
N LYS A 38 5.10 -21.93 -18.87
CA LYS A 38 4.57 -22.67 -20.02
C LYS A 38 3.35 -21.97 -20.62
N HIS A 39 2.43 -21.50 -19.77
CA HIS A 39 1.28 -20.72 -20.21
C HIS A 39 1.71 -19.39 -20.85
N ALA A 40 2.64 -18.65 -20.24
CA ALA A 40 3.19 -17.42 -20.80
C ALA A 40 3.79 -17.60 -22.20
N SER A 41 4.58 -18.67 -22.42
CA SER A 41 5.14 -18.99 -23.74
C SER A 41 4.05 -19.21 -24.79
N HIS A 42 2.99 -19.93 -24.44
CA HIS A 42 1.85 -20.15 -25.36
C HIS A 42 1.17 -18.84 -25.78
N TYR A 43 1.04 -17.87 -24.85
CA TYR A 43 0.49 -16.55 -25.15
C TYR A 43 1.38 -15.74 -26.09
N ILE A 44 2.70 -15.85 -25.93
CA ILE A 44 3.68 -15.19 -26.82
C ILE A 44 3.56 -15.75 -28.24
N ASP A 45 3.43 -17.07 -28.38
CA ASP A 45 3.37 -17.74 -29.68
C ASP A 45 2.01 -17.54 -30.41
N LYS A 46 0.90 -17.34 -29.68
CA LYS A 46 -0.48 -17.29 -30.25
C LYS A 46 -1.14 -15.91 -30.35
N LEU A 47 -0.40 -14.81 -30.44
CA LEU A 47 -0.95 -13.46 -30.70
C LEU A 47 -2.10 -13.06 -29.73
N HIS A 48 -1.86 -13.13 -28.42
CA HIS A 48 -2.62 -12.42 -27.37
C HIS A 48 -4.10 -12.77 -27.12
N THR A 49 -4.64 -13.88 -27.63
CA THR A 49 -6.02 -14.27 -27.26
C THR A 49 -6.06 -14.88 -25.84
N ASN A 50 -6.79 -14.24 -24.91
CA ASN A 50 -7.11 -14.70 -23.54
C ASN A 50 -6.02 -14.60 -22.44
N ARG A 51 -5.23 -13.52 -22.40
CA ARG A 51 -4.37 -13.19 -21.23
C ARG A 51 -5.22 -12.88 -19.97
N PRO A 52 -4.72 -13.10 -18.74
CA PRO A 52 -5.47 -12.77 -17.52
C PRO A 52 -6.00 -11.33 -17.49
N SER A 53 -5.20 -10.38 -18.00
CA SER A 53 -5.56 -8.96 -18.09
C SER A 53 -6.43 -8.58 -19.32
N SER A 54 -6.98 -9.56 -20.03
CA SER A 54 -7.89 -9.38 -21.17
C SER A 54 -9.33 -9.81 -20.86
N VAL A 55 -9.57 -10.47 -19.73
CA VAL A 55 -10.89 -11.00 -19.35
C VAL A 55 -11.78 -9.86 -18.85
N ILE A 56 -13.07 -9.86 -19.19
CA ILE A 56 -14.00 -8.82 -18.71
C ILE A 56 -14.03 -8.80 -17.16
N GLY A 57 -13.82 -7.63 -16.56
CA GLY A 57 -13.79 -7.46 -15.09
C GLY A 57 -12.51 -7.95 -14.41
N TRP A 58 -11.44 -8.19 -15.16
CA TRP A 58 -10.14 -8.64 -14.62
C TRP A 58 -9.55 -7.72 -13.55
N ASP A 59 -9.89 -6.43 -13.59
CA ASP A 59 -9.37 -5.37 -12.73
C ASP A 59 -9.94 -5.40 -11.30
N ASN A 60 -11.15 -5.92 -11.15
CA ASN A 60 -11.80 -6.13 -9.85
C ASN A 60 -11.53 -7.53 -9.28
N LYS A 61 -11.01 -8.45 -10.10
CA LYS A 61 -10.67 -9.82 -9.70
C LYS A 61 -9.28 -9.86 -9.05
N ILE A 62 -9.19 -10.55 -7.92
CA ILE A 62 -7.89 -10.92 -7.31
C ILE A 62 -7.29 -12.07 -8.14
N TRP A 63 -6.08 -11.85 -8.66
CA TRP A 63 -5.39 -12.85 -9.47
C TRP A 63 -4.82 -13.98 -8.61
N SER A 64 -4.83 -15.19 -9.17
CA SER A 64 -4.10 -16.33 -8.61
C SER A 64 -2.59 -16.12 -8.75
N ILE A 65 -1.81 -16.89 -7.99
CA ILE A 65 -0.33 -16.86 -8.09
C ILE A 65 0.12 -17.19 -9.52
N GLU A 66 -0.51 -18.16 -10.17
CA GLU A 66 -0.21 -18.53 -11.55
C GLU A 66 -0.57 -17.41 -12.53
N GLU A 67 -1.73 -16.76 -12.40
CA GLU A 67 -2.11 -15.60 -13.21
C GLU A 67 -1.09 -14.45 -13.05
N CYS A 68 -0.60 -14.20 -11.84
CA CYS A 68 0.46 -13.22 -11.61
C CYS A 68 1.80 -13.62 -12.26
N VAL A 69 2.18 -14.90 -12.23
CA VAL A 69 3.39 -15.40 -12.92
C VAL A 69 3.27 -15.22 -14.43
N ILE A 70 2.12 -15.53 -15.01
CA ILE A 70 1.88 -15.33 -16.43
C ILE A 70 2.03 -13.85 -16.79
N GLU A 71 1.36 -12.97 -16.04
CA GLU A 71 1.32 -11.56 -16.38
C GLU A 71 2.69 -10.89 -16.27
N ILE A 72 3.46 -11.20 -15.22
CA ILE A 72 4.78 -10.59 -15.03
C ILE A 72 5.75 -10.99 -16.15
N ILE A 73 5.69 -12.24 -16.66
CA ILE A 73 6.50 -12.68 -17.80
C ILE A 73 6.12 -11.91 -19.05
N LEU A 74 4.83 -11.82 -19.33
CA LEU A 74 4.32 -11.13 -20.51
C LEU A 74 4.62 -9.63 -20.47
N CYS A 75 4.54 -8.99 -19.29
CA CYS A 75 4.93 -7.58 -19.13
C CYS A 75 6.43 -7.38 -19.39
N ILE A 76 7.29 -8.28 -18.91
CA ILE A 76 8.73 -8.22 -19.18
C ILE A 76 9.00 -8.43 -20.68
N TYR A 77 8.31 -9.38 -21.31
CA TYR A 77 8.43 -9.62 -22.75
C TYR A 77 8.05 -8.37 -23.55
N GLU A 78 6.90 -7.75 -23.26
CA GLU A 78 6.43 -6.52 -23.91
C GLU A 78 7.41 -5.35 -23.66
N ALA A 79 7.92 -5.20 -22.44
CA ALA A 79 8.90 -4.18 -22.10
C ALA A 79 10.29 -4.42 -22.73
N SER A 80 10.60 -5.66 -23.11
CA SER A 80 11.85 -6.01 -23.80
C SER A 80 11.82 -5.70 -25.29
N GLN A 81 10.64 -5.45 -25.85
CA GLN A 81 10.50 -5.09 -27.25
C GLN A 81 11.01 -3.67 -27.53
N ILE A 82 11.33 -3.43 -28.79
CA ILE A 82 11.73 -2.11 -29.28
C ILE A 82 10.48 -1.22 -29.32
N ASP A 83 10.60 0.02 -28.88
CA ASP A 83 9.52 1.01 -29.02
C ASP A 83 9.20 1.20 -30.51
N PRO A 84 7.98 0.88 -30.97
CA PRO A 84 7.62 1.01 -32.38
C PRO A 84 7.70 2.45 -32.89
N LYS A 85 7.69 3.47 -32.01
CA LYS A 85 7.79 4.89 -32.40
C LYS A 85 9.22 5.40 -32.48
N SER A 86 10.08 5.02 -31.54
CA SER A 86 11.45 5.54 -31.46
C SER A 86 12.52 4.60 -32.01
N GLY A 87 12.19 3.32 -32.26
CA GLY A 87 13.16 2.31 -32.70
C GLY A 87 14.25 2.01 -31.67
N LYS A 88 14.11 2.50 -30.44
CA LYS A 88 15.08 2.33 -29.35
C LYS A 88 14.60 1.26 -28.38
N SER A 89 15.56 0.64 -27.70
CA SER A 89 15.27 -0.26 -26.58
C SER A 89 14.55 0.51 -25.48
N LEU A 90 13.43 -0.04 -25.01
CA LEU A 90 12.70 0.47 -23.85
C LEU A 90 13.46 0.21 -22.53
N ILE A 91 14.39 -0.75 -22.54
CA ILE A 91 15.13 -1.14 -21.34
C ILE A 91 15.96 0.03 -20.82
N GLY A 92 15.72 0.42 -19.56
CA GLY A 92 16.41 1.52 -18.89
C GLY A 92 15.88 2.93 -19.20
N GLN A 93 14.86 3.05 -20.06
CA GLN A 93 14.26 4.35 -20.42
C GLN A 93 12.85 4.54 -19.85
N LEU A 94 12.22 3.47 -19.35
CA LEU A 94 10.88 3.51 -18.80
C LEU A 94 10.84 4.26 -17.46
N SER A 95 9.96 5.26 -17.36
CA SER A 95 9.53 5.86 -16.09
C SER A 95 8.20 5.26 -15.65
N PHE A 96 8.07 4.98 -14.35
CA PHE A 96 6.79 4.50 -13.81
C PHE A 96 5.70 5.58 -13.93
N ASP A 97 4.57 5.20 -14.51
CA ASP A 97 3.33 5.96 -14.51
C ASP A 97 2.19 5.03 -14.05
N LYS A 98 1.34 5.51 -13.13
CA LYS A 98 0.18 4.75 -12.62
C LYS A 98 -0.93 4.61 -13.67
N ASP A 99 -0.92 5.44 -14.71
CA ASP A 99 -1.88 5.39 -15.80
C ASP A 99 -1.35 4.60 -17.01
N ASP A 100 -0.06 4.21 -16.99
CA ASP A 100 0.47 3.19 -17.90
C ASP A 100 0.02 1.79 -17.49
N ALA A 101 -0.76 1.16 -18.38
CA ALA A 101 -1.28 -0.18 -18.19
C ALA A 101 -0.18 -1.24 -18.06
N LEU A 102 0.93 -1.11 -18.79
CA LEU A 102 2.02 -2.08 -18.76
C LEU A 102 2.74 -2.03 -17.40
N ALA A 103 3.17 -0.82 -16.99
CA ALA A 103 3.81 -0.60 -15.71
C ALA A 103 2.93 -1.03 -14.53
N MET A 104 1.63 -0.68 -14.54
CA MET A 104 0.73 -1.06 -13.46
C MET A 104 0.43 -2.55 -13.39
N LYS A 105 0.29 -3.24 -14.53
CA LYS A 105 0.12 -4.70 -14.55
C LYS A 105 1.35 -5.42 -13.99
N PHE A 106 2.54 -4.93 -14.30
CA PHE A 106 3.79 -5.42 -13.72
C PHE A 106 3.82 -5.23 -12.21
N VAL A 107 3.53 -4.02 -11.71
CA VAL A 107 3.48 -3.73 -10.27
C VAL A 107 2.43 -4.59 -9.56
N TYR A 108 1.25 -4.75 -10.17
CA TYR A 108 0.17 -5.57 -9.62
C TYR A 108 0.57 -7.04 -9.47
N ALA A 109 1.07 -7.65 -10.54
CA ALA A 109 1.54 -9.04 -10.50
C ALA A 109 2.69 -9.23 -9.51
N ALA A 110 3.71 -8.36 -9.56
CA ALA A 110 4.89 -8.47 -8.72
C ALA A 110 4.59 -8.29 -7.23
N SER A 111 3.69 -7.35 -6.90
CA SER A 111 3.27 -7.09 -5.52
C SER A 111 2.43 -8.23 -4.95
N ASN A 112 1.49 -8.80 -5.70
CA ASN A 112 0.72 -9.96 -5.27
C ASN A 112 1.60 -11.21 -5.06
N LEU A 113 2.58 -11.47 -5.92
CA LEU A 113 3.57 -12.53 -5.70
C LEU A 113 4.36 -12.29 -4.39
N ARG A 114 4.70 -11.03 -4.09
CA ARG A 114 5.39 -10.67 -2.84
C ARG A 114 4.48 -10.84 -1.62
N CYS A 115 3.21 -10.47 -1.73
CA CYS A 115 2.21 -10.67 -0.70
C CYS A 115 2.07 -12.16 -0.35
N ALA A 116 1.97 -13.03 -1.37
CA ALA A 116 1.91 -14.47 -1.18
C ALA A 116 3.09 -15.00 -0.36
N VAL A 117 4.33 -14.56 -0.69
CA VAL A 117 5.54 -14.98 0.04
C VAL A 117 5.49 -14.63 1.53
N PHE A 118 4.93 -13.47 1.88
CA PHE A 118 4.83 -13.04 3.27
C PHE A 118 3.51 -13.41 3.95
N GLY A 119 2.64 -14.15 3.28
CA GLY A 119 1.31 -14.47 3.79
C GLY A 119 0.42 -13.25 4.01
N ILE A 120 0.64 -12.19 3.23
CA ILE A 120 -0.21 -11.00 3.18
C ILE A 120 -1.35 -11.29 2.19
N PRO A 121 -2.60 -10.90 2.49
CA PRO A 121 -3.71 -11.04 1.54
C PRO A 121 -3.40 -10.38 0.19
N LEU A 122 -3.78 -11.06 -0.88
CA LEU A 122 -3.66 -10.53 -2.23
C LEU A 122 -4.68 -9.40 -2.43
N ASN A 123 -4.30 -8.41 -3.22
CA ASN A 123 -5.16 -7.27 -3.53
C ASN A 123 -5.74 -7.40 -4.94
N SER A 124 -6.76 -6.59 -5.24
CA SER A 124 -7.23 -6.38 -6.62
C SER A 124 -6.29 -5.43 -7.37
N PHE A 125 -6.48 -5.32 -8.69
CA PHE A 125 -5.74 -4.35 -9.50
C PHE A 125 -6.08 -2.91 -9.09
N HIS A 126 -7.36 -2.63 -8.80
CA HIS A 126 -7.81 -1.31 -8.37
C HIS A 126 -7.20 -0.89 -7.05
N ASP A 127 -7.21 -1.77 -6.04
CA ASP A 127 -6.61 -1.50 -4.73
C ASP A 127 -5.11 -1.26 -4.85
N THR A 128 -4.43 -2.10 -5.64
CA THR A 128 -2.99 -1.96 -5.88
C THR A 128 -2.67 -0.66 -6.61
N LYS A 129 -3.49 -0.24 -7.58
CA LYS A 129 -3.35 1.07 -8.25
C LYS A 129 -3.55 2.23 -7.28
N GLY A 130 -4.52 2.14 -6.39
CA GLY A 130 -4.75 3.12 -5.32
C GLY A 130 -3.55 3.25 -4.39
N ILE A 131 -2.92 2.14 -4.01
CA ILE A 131 -1.71 2.13 -3.18
C ILE A 131 -0.52 2.72 -3.96
N ALA A 132 -0.24 2.20 -5.15
CA ALA A 132 0.91 2.59 -5.96
C ALA A 132 0.89 4.08 -6.34
N GLY A 133 -0.30 4.60 -6.68
CA GLY A 133 -0.48 6.01 -7.05
C GLY A 133 -0.30 7.00 -5.89
N ASN A 134 -0.27 6.52 -4.65
CA ASN A 134 -0.11 7.33 -3.44
C ASN A 134 1.25 7.12 -2.74
N ILE A 135 2.19 6.40 -3.38
CA ILE A 135 3.54 6.21 -2.82
C ILE A 135 4.29 7.55 -2.82
N ILE A 136 4.67 8.02 -1.63
CA ILE A 136 5.54 9.19 -1.45
C ILE A 136 6.96 8.71 -1.14
N PRO A 137 7.99 9.11 -1.91
CA PRO A 137 9.37 8.76 -1.61
C PRO A 137 9.80 9.25 -0.23
N ALA A 138 10.40 8.37 0.56
CA ALA A 138 10.98 8.72 1.85
C ALA A 138 12.46 9.12 1.69
N ILE A 139 12.88 10.19 2.37
CA ILE A 139 14.27 10.66 2.39
C ILE A 139 14.76 10.62 3.83
N SER A 140 15.90 9.95 4.06
CA SER A 140 16.46 9.76 5.40
C SER A 140 16.71 11.09 6.14
N THR A 141 17.16 12.12 5.44
CA THR A 141 17.42 13.45 6.04
C THR A 141 16.16 14.11 6.57
N THR A 142 15.01 13.94 5.91
CA THR A 142 13.72 14.45 6.42
C THR A 142 13.36 13.78 7.75
N ASN A 143 13.55 12.46 7.87
CA ASN A 143 13.32 11.75 9.13
C ASN A 143 14.24 12.24 10.25
N ALA A 144 15.51 12.50 9.96
CA ALA A 144 16.46 13.04 10.93
C ALA A 144 16.07 14.43 11.43
N ILE A 145 15.64 15.32 10.53
CA ILE A 145 15.17 16.67 10.87
C ILE A 145 13.93 16.59 11.77
N ILE A 146 12.93 15.80 11.39
CA ILE A 146 11.69 15.66 12.16
C ILE A 146 11.95 15.02 13.53
N ALA A 147 12.81 13.99 13.60
CA ALA A 147 13.19 13.37 14.87
C ALA A 147 13.88 14.37 15.82
N GLY A 148 14.78 15.21 15.30
CA GLY A 148 15.41 16.27 16.08
C GLY A 148 14.39 17.27 16.65
N ILE A 149 13.40 17.66 15.84
CA ILE A 149 12.30 18.53 16.28
C ILE A 149 11.45 17.84 17.36
N GLN A 150 11.10 16.56 17.19
CA GLN A 150 10.32 15.80 18.17
C GLN A 150 11.01 15.77 19.53
N VAL A 151 12.30 15.44 19.58
CA VAL A 151 13.10 15.44 20.82
C VAL A 151 13.15 16.85 21.42
N PHE A 152 13.33 17.88 20.61
CA PHE A 152 13.36 19.26 21.09
C PHE A 152 12.04 19.69 21.75
N GLN A 153 10.88 19.33 21.18
CA GLN A 153 9.58 19.59 21.80
C GLN A 153 9.37 18.76 23.07
N ALA A 154 9.78 17.48 23.07
CA ALA A 154 9.69 16.62 24.25
C ALA A 154 10.50 17.18 25.43
N VAL A 155 11.72 17.67 25.19
CA VAL A 155 12.55 18.30 26.23
C VAL A 155 11.87 19.54 26.82
N LYS A 156 11.11 20.31 26.03
CA LYS A 156 10.34 21.44 26.57
C LYS A 156 9.27 20.97 27.55
N ILE A 157 8.47 19.96 27.15
CA ILE A 157 7.42 19.37 27.99
C ILE A 157 8.01 18.88 29.33
N LEU A 158 9.17 18.22 29.28
CA LEU A 158 9.83 17.68 30.47
C LEU A 158 10.39 18.76 31.40
N LYS A 159 10.86 19.88 30.85
CA LYS A 159 11.38 21.00 31.65
C LYS A 159 10.27 21.82 32.28
N ASP A 160 9.20 22.07 31.52
CA ASP A 160 8.03 22.82 31.97
C ASP A 160 6.83 22.42 31.10
N SER A 161 5.83 21.80 31.73
CA SER A 161 4.61 21.36 31.07
C SER A 161 3.78 22.50 30.47
N SER A 162 4.02 23.74 30.93
CA SER A 162 3.32 24.94 30.45
C SER A 162 4.06 25.61 29.29
N SER A 163 5.24 25.10 28.91
CA SER A 163 6.03 25.67 27.82
C SER A 163 5.26 25.59 26.49
N PRO A 164 5.21 26.68 25.71
CA PRO A 164 4.43 26.72 24.48
C PRO A 164 5.04 25.78 23.43
N LEU A 165 4.31 24.72 23.12
CA LEU A 165 4.62 23.80 22.03
C LEU A 165 4.32 24.44 20.68
N LYS A 166 4.98 23.91 19.65
CA LYS A 166 4.80 24.37 18.26
C LYS A 166 4.64 23.17 17.35
N ASP A 167 3.67 23.28 16.45
CA ASP A 167 3.60 22.42 15.27
C ASP A 167 4.61 22.95 14.26
N VAL A 168 5.54 22.12 13.81
CA VAL A 168 6.61 22.55 12.91
C VAL A 168 6.46 21.84 11.57
N TYR A 169 6.14 22.61 10.53
CA TYR A 169 6.08 22.09 9.18
C TYR A 169 7.43 22.22 8.48
N CYS A 170 7.92 21.13 7.88
CA CYS A 170 9.14 21.14 7.06
C CYS A 170 8.76 21.25 5.58
N SER A 171 8.96 22.44 5.01
CA SER A 171 8.71 22.69 3.60
C SER A 171 9.88 22.23 2.73
N ARG A 172 9.60 21.73 1.52
CA ARG A 172 10.63 21.39 0.53
C ARG A 172 11.32 22.62 -0.04
N CYS A 173 10.55 23.69 -0.27
CA CYS A 173 11.05 24.96 -0.78
C CYS A 173 11.04 26.01 0.33
N PRO A 174 12.01 26.93 0.35
CA PRO A 174 12.01 27.99 1.33
C PRO A 174 10.82 28.92 1.08
N THR A 175 10.29 29.49 2.15
CA THR A 175 9.37 30.63 2.04
C THR A 175 10.10 31.85 1.44
N ARG A 176 9.35 32.92 1.10
CA ARG A 176 9.94 34.20 0.65
C ARG A 176 11.01 34.76 1.61
N LYS A 177 10.99 34.36 2.88
CA LYS A 177 11.96 34.77 3.91
C LYS A 177 13.16 33.82 4.05
N GLY A 178 13.31 32.83 3.16
CA GLY A 178 14.41 31.85 3.21
C GLY A 178 14.24 30.74 4.26
N VAL A 179 13.07 30.62 4.88
CA VAL A 179 12.82 29.67 5.98
C VAL A 179 12.16 28.39 5.46
N TYR A 180 12.68 27.23 5.89
CA TYR A 180 12.14 25.89 5.57
C TYR A 180 11.28 25.30 6.68
N LEU A 181 11.59 25.60 7.94
CA LEU A 181 10.84 25.13 9.11
C LEU A 181 9.85 26.20 9.58
N LEU A 182 8.57 25.86 9.55
CA LEU A 182 7.49 26.80 9.82
C LEU A 182 6.80 26.42 11.13
N PRO A 183 7.19 27.03 12.26
CA PRO A 183 6.51 26.81 13.53
C PRO A 183 5.18 27.58 13.58
N SER A 184 4.11 26.88 13.95
CA SER A 184 2.79 27.44 14.28
C SER A 184 2.38 27.04 15.69
N ASN A 185 1.40 27.74 16.25
CA ASN A 185 0.76 27.28 17.48
C ASN A 185 -0.15 26.10 17.14
N PRO A 186 -0.19 25.06 17.99
CA PRO A 186 -1.20 24.02 17.86
C PRO A 186 -2.60 24.61 17.96
N ASP A 187 -3.51 24.08 17.15
CA ASP A 187 -4.92 24.44 17.22
C ASP A 187 -5.54 23.94 18.53
N LYS A 188 -6.54 24.68 19.02
CA LYS A 188 -7.32 24.24 20.20
C LYS A 188 -8.16 23.01 19.84
N PRO A 189 -8.49 22.14 20.81
CA PRO A 189 -9.40 21.02 20.59
C PRO A 189 -10.71 21.46 19.93
N ASN A 190 -11.18 20.68 18.94
CA ASN A 190 -12.47 20.94 18.30
C ASN A 190 -13.62 20.41 19.19
N GLU A 191 -14.08 21.26 20.10
CA GLU A 191 -15.09 20.92 21.10
C GLU A 191 -16.45 20.51 20.51
N LYS A 192 -16.83 21.08 19.35
CA LYS A 192 -18.18 20.93 18.80
C LYS A 192 -18.33 19.83 17.74
N GLY A 193 -17.23 19.35 17.16
CA GLY A 193 -17.29 18.47 16.00
C GLY A 193 -16.41 17.23 16.07
N CYS A 194 -15.53 17.09 17.07
CA CYS A 194 -14.64 15.95 17.14
C CYS A 194 -15.30 14.75 17.81
N CYS A 195 -15.51 13.66 17.08
CA CYS A 195 -16.09 12.42 17.63
C CYS A 195 -15.15 11.59 18.51
N VAL A 196 -13.93 12.09 18.75
CA VAL A 196 -12.91 11.39 19.54
C VAL A 196 -12.64 12.10 20.86
N CYS A 197 -12.37 13.42 20.83
CA CYS A 197 -12.01 14.18 22.03
C CYS A 197 -13.17 14.88 22.71
N SER A 198 -14.37 14.92 22.11
CA SER A 198 -15.58 15.47 22.74
C SER A 198 -16.73 14.46 22.71
N THR A 199 -17.80 14.77 23.46
CA THR A 199 -19.02 13.97 23.41
C THR A 199 -19.76 14.30 22.11
N ALA A 200 -19.68 13.40 21.13
CA ALA A 200 -20.32 13.58 19.83
C ALA A 200 -21.41 12.54 19.58
N ILE A 201 -22.48 12.97 18.92
CA ILE A 201 -23.53 12.10 18.40
C ILE A 201 -23.28 11.93 16.90
N LEU A 202 -23.12 10.69 16.46
CA LEU A 202 -22.92 10.34 15.06
C LEU A 202 -24.21 9.76 14.48
N GLN A 203 -24.54 10.16 13.26
CA GLN A 203 -25.67 9.61 12.51
C GLN A 203 -25.17 8.60 11.49
N LEU A 204 -25.68 7.38 11.57
CA LEU A 204 -25.39 6.31 10.61
C LEU A 204 -26.63 6.05 9.76
N LYS A 205 -26.50 6.22 8.43
CA LYS A 205 -27.53 5.86 7.46
C LYS A 205 -27.20 4.51 6.84
N VAL A 206 -28.04 3.51 7.09
CA VAL A 206 -27.91 2.14 6.57
C VAL A 206 -29.26 1.59 6.16
N ASP A 207 -29.25 0.62 5.24
CA ASP A 207 -30.45 -0.16 4.93
C ASP A 207 -30.63 -1.27 5.97
N THR A 208 -31.71 -1.19 6.74
CA THR A 208 -31.99 -2.11 7.85
C THR A 208 -32.33 -3.53 7.42
N ASN A 209 -32.60 -3.76 6.13
CA ASN A 209 -32.91 -5.11 5.63
C ASN A 209 -31.65 -5.92 5.29
N SER A 210 -30.60 -5.25 4.82
CA SER A 210 -29.36 -5.90 4.39
C SER A 210 -28.22 -5.78 5.40
N PHE A 211 -28.23 -4.73 6.24
CA PHE A 211 -27.12 -4.42 7.13
C PHE A 211 -27.21 -5.16 8.47
N ILE A 212 -26.31 -6.12 8.67
CA ILE A 212 -26.28 -6.96 9.89
C ILE A 212 -25.38 -6.36 10.98
N LEU A 213 -25.56 -6.80 12.23
CA LEU A 213 -24.74 -6.36 13.37
C LEU A 213 -23.23 -6.58 13.15
N ASN A 214 -22.86 -7.68 12.48
CA ASN A 214 -21.45 -7.96 12.16
C ASN A 214 -20.86 -6.90 11.23
N ASP A 215 -21.67 -6.38 10.29
CA ASP A 215 -21.26 -5.29 9.41
C ASP A 215 -21.13 -3.98 10.17
N PHE A 216 -22.03 -3.70 11.11
CA PHE A 216 -21.90 -2.55 12.01
C PHE A 216 -20.58 -2.59 12.78
N ILE A 217 -20.26 -3.73 13.40
CA ILE A 217 -19.04 -3.88 14.21
C ILE A 217 -17.79 -3.75 13.33
N ASN A 218 -17.71 -4.49 12.22
CA ASN A 218 -16.47 -4.55 11.43
C ASN A 218 -16.29 -3.36 10.49
N LYS A 219 -17.35 -2.95 9.77
CA LYS A 219 -17.28 -1.88 8.77
C LYS A 219 -17.38 -0.48 9.38
N VAL A 220 -18.12 -0.31 10.49
CA VAL A 220 -18.29 1.02 11.12
C VAL A 220 -17.37 1.18 12.33
N LEU A 221 -17.58 0.39 13.40
CA LEU A 221 -16.90 0.62 14.67
C LEU A 221 -15.39 0.36 14.57
N LYS A 222 -14.99 -0.80 14.04
CA LYS A 222 -13.57 -1.15 13.93
C LYS A 222 -12.86 -0.43 12.79
N SER A 223 -13.47 -0.40 11.60
CA SER A 223 -12.83 0.17 10.41
C SER A 223 -12.89 1.70 10.37
N LYS A 224 -14.07 2.32 10.49
CA LYS A 224 -14.23 3.77 10.32
C LYS A 224 -13.97 4.57 11.60
N LEU A 225 -14.40 4.06 12.76
CA LEU A 225 -14.22 4.74 14.05
C LEU A 225 -12.97 4.28 14.82
N GLY A 226 -12.31 3.19 14.39
CA GLY A 226 -11.04 2.75 14.96
C GLY A 226 -11.13 2.07 16.33
N PHE A 227 -12.31 1.60 16.76
CA PHE A 227 -12.43 0.86 18.02
C PHE A 227 -11.74 -0.51 17.94
N ILE A 228 -10.95 -0.86 18.97
CA ILE A 228 -10.28 -2.18 19.02
C ILE A 228 -11.24 -3.26 19.54
N ARG A 229 -11.91 -2.99 20.67
CA ARG A 229 -12.88 -3.90 21.31
C ARG A 229 -14.14 -3.12 21.71
N PRO A 230 -15.04 -2.82 20.76
CA PRO A 230 -16.23 -2.04 21.06
C PRO A 230 -17.22 -2.84 21.92
N SER A 231 -17.84 -2.17 22.88
CA SER A 231 -19.04 -2.63 23.57
C SER A 231 -20.21 -1.74 23.15
N VAL A 232 -21.33 -2.33 22.77
CA VAL A 232 -22.49 -1.63 22.24
C VAL A 232 -23.71 -1.98 23.07
N THR A 233 -24.42 -0.96 23.53
CA THR A 233 -25.70 -1.09 24.24
C THR A 233 -26.76 -0.30 23.50
N ILE A 234 -27.96 -0.85 23.41
CA ILE A 234 -29.11 -0.09 22.91
C ILE A 234 -29.58 0.83 24.02
N GLY A 235 -29.45 2.14 23.82
CA GLY A 235 -30.02 3.12 24.74
C GLY A 235 -31.55 3.08 24.66
N SER A 236 -32.22 3.23 25.80
CA SER A 236 -33.64 3.58 25.82
C SER A 236 -33.77 5.01 25.29
N SER A 237 -34.42 5.16 24.14
CA SER A 237 -34.76 6.45 23.56
C SER A 237 -35.48 7.29 24.63
N VAL A 238 -34.88 8.43 25.00
CA VAL A 238 -35.63 9.56 25.60
C VAL A 238 -35.91 10.54 24.47
#